data_AF-A0A0F8YGI5-F1
#
_entry.id   AF-A0A0F8YGI5-F1
#
_cell.length_a   1.000
_cell.length_b   1.000
_cell.length_c   1.000
_cell.angle_alpha   90.00
_cell.angle_beta   90.00
_cell.angle_gamma   90.00
#
_symmetry.space_group_name_H-M   'P 1'
#
loop_
_entity.id
_entity.type
_entity.pdbx_description
1 polymer ?
#
loop_
_entity_poly.entity_id
_entity_poly.type
_entity_poly.pdbx_seq_one_letter_code
_entity_poly.pdbx_strand_id
1 'polypeptide(L)'
;MPAEISPRKVQDAVQRGFKRLHNFRSARLMFLRQYTGQYYDKTRGDVGTEPLNLIFNAIRIFVPNLVMNFPTSHVESNFLAARDYAELLGLALD
;
A
#
# COMPACT_ATOMS: atom_id res chain seq x y z
N MET A 1 -34.55 0.78 -4.99
CA MET A 1 -34.79 1.92 -5.91
C MET A 1 -33.49 2.17 -6.65
N PRO A 2 -33.46 2.22 -8.00
CA PRO A 2 -32.22 2.49 -8.71
C PRO A 2 -31.77 3.90 -8.34
N ALA A 3 -30.52 4.04 -7.90
CA ALA A 3 -29.99 5.34 -7.50
C ALA A 3 -30.05 6.29 -8.71
N GLU A 4 -30.82 7.37 -8.61
CA GLU A 4 -30.86 8.40 -9.65
C GLU A 4 -29.44 8.92 -9.91
N ILE A 5 -28.91 8.57 -11.08
CA ILE A 5 -27.61 9.00 -11.58
C ILE A 5 -27.82 10.44 -12.06
N SER A 6 -27.50 11.40 -11.19
CA SER A 6 -27.49 12.81 -11.59
C SER A 6 -26.10 13.19 -12.13
N PRO A 7 -26.03 14.02 -13.19
CA PRO A 7 -24.76 14.50 -13.73
C PRO A 7 -23.85 15.16 -12.67
N ARG A 8 -24.45 15.86 -11.70
CA ARG A 8 -23.74 16.46 -10.57
C ARG A 8 -23.04 15.41 -9.69
N LYS A 9 -23.69 14.30 -9.37
CA LYS A 9 -23.08 13.22 -8.57
C LYS A 9 -21.88 12.59 -9.29
N VAL A 10 -21.95 12.45 -10.61
CA VAL A 10 -20.83 11.94 -11.43
C VAL A 10 -19.66 12.94 -11.43
N GLN A 11 -19.95 14.22 -11.62
CA GLN A 11 -18.95 15.29 -11.55
C GLN A 11 -18.24 15.32 -10.18
N ASP A 12 -19.00 15.25 -9.09
CA ASP A 12 -18.45 15.23 -7.73
C ASP A 12 -17.60 13.99 -7.45
N ALA A 13 -17.99 12.82 -7.98
CA ALA A 13 -17.22 11.59 -7.83
C ALA A 13 -15.88 11.67 -8.58
N VAL A 14 -15.89 12.22 -9.80
CA VAL A 14 -14.67 12.44 -10.59
C VAL A 14 -13.75 13.44 -9.90
N GLN A 15 -14.27 14.57 -9.41
CA GLN A 15 -13.49 15.57 -8.70
C GLN A 15 -12.86 15.01 -7.41
N ARG A 16 -13.61 14.21 -6.64
CA ARG A 16 -13.09 13.49 -5.48
C ARG A 16 -11.99 12.49 -5.86
N GLY A 17 -12.16 11.79 -6.98
CA GLY A 17 -11.14 10.90 -7.55
C GLY A 17 -9.84 11.63 -7.86
N PHE A 18 -9.90 12.77 -8.55
CA PHE A 18 -8.73 13.59 -8.82
C PHE A 18 -8.06 14.12 -7.55
N LYS A 19 -8.84 14.58 -6.56
CA LYS A 19 -8.31 15.06 -5.28
C LYS A 19 -7.60 13.95 -4.52
N ARG A 20 -8.14 12.72 -4.51
CA ARG A 20 -7.50 11.55 -3.89
C ARG A 20 -6.19 11.18 -4.60
N LEU A 21 -6.19 11.24 -5.93
CA LEU A 21 -5.01 10.91 -6.73
C LEU A 21 -3.91 11.97 -6.67
N HIS A 22 -4.24 13.22 -6.34
CA HIS A 22 -3.25 14.31 -6.29
C HIS A 22 -2.12 14.00 -5.27
N ASN A 23 -2.49 13.66 -4.03
CA ASN A 23 -1.53 13.29 -2.99
C ASN A 23 -0.78 11.99 -3.33
N PHE A 24 -1.46 11.03 -3.98
CA PHE A 24 -0.84 9.78 -4.37
C PHE A 24 0.18 9.98 -5.50
N ARG A 25 -0.07 10.90 -6.43
CA ARG A 25 0.86 11.22 -7.53
C ARG A 25 2.13 11.89 -7.02
N SER A 26 2.02 12.85 -6.10
CA SER A 26 3.20 13.52 -5.52
C SER A 26 4.06 12.54 -4.72
N ALA A 27 3.43 11.75 -3.84
CA ALA A 27 4.13 10.71 -3.07
C ALA A 27 4.79 9.65 -3.98
N ARG A 28 4.08 9.19 -5.02
CA ARG A 28 4.62 8.23 -6.00
C ARG A 28 5.82 8.81 -6.75
N LEU A 29 5.79 10.08 -7.13
CA LEU A 29 6.92 10.73 -7.82
C LEU A 29 8.16 10.79 -6.92
N MET A 30 8.00 11.15 -5.65
CA MET A 30 9.10 11.16 -4.68
C MET A 30 9.66 9.75 -4.46
N PHE A 31 8.77 8.76 -4.30
CA PHE A 31 9.17 7.36 -4.18
C PHE A 31 9.94 6.89 -5.42
N LEU A 32 9.44 7.16 -6.63
CA LEU A 32 10.12 6.80 -7.88
C LEU A 32 11.49 7.48 -8.00
N ARG A 33 11.60 8.77 -7.65
CA ARG A 33 12.90 9.48 -7.65
C ARG A 33 13.90 8.86 -6.69
N GLN A 34 13.44 8.46 -5.50
CA GLN A 34 14.28 7.79 -4.52
C GLN A 34 14.63 6.36 -4.94
N TYR A 35 13.71 5.67 -5.61
CA TYR A 35 13.89 4.31 -6.16
C TYR A 35 14.87 4.26 -7.33
N THR A 36 14.80 5.22 -8.26
CA THR A 36 15.68 5.26 -9.44
C THR A 36 17.05 5.90 -9.14
N GLY A 37 17.19 6.56 -7.98
CA GLY A 37 18.43 7.23 -7.58
C GLY A 37 18.87 8.35 -8.53
N GLN A 38 20.11 8.83 -8.35
CA GLN A 38 20.76 9.84 -9.20
C GLN A 38 21.12 9.32 -10.62
N TYR A 39 20.92 8.03 -10.89
CA TYR A 39 21.39 7.35 -12.10
C TYR A 39 20.60 7.69 -13.36
N TYR A 40 19.37 8.20 -13.20
CA TYR A 40 18.56 8.73 -14.31
C TYR A 40 18.55 10.27 -14.35
N ASP A 41 19.41 10.91 -13.55
CA ASP A 41 19.58 12.35 -13.64
C ASP A 41 20.35 12.69 -14.92
N LYS A 42 19.68 13.39 -15.85
CA LYS A 42 20.23 13.76 -17.17
C LYS A 42 21.58 14.49 -17.11
N THR A 43 21.93 15.01 -15.93
CA THR A 43 23.12 15.83 -15.69
C THR A 43 24.31 15.06 -15.11
N ARG A 44 24.12 13.84 -14.58
CA ARG A 44 25.16 13.09 -13.82
C ARG A 44 25.17 11.57 -14.08
N GLY A 45 24.40 11.08 -15.05
CA GLY A 45 24.36 9.65 -15.38
C GLY A 45 25.65 9.19 -16.06
N ASP A 46 26.68 8.88 -15.28
CA ASP A 46 27.87 8.18 -15.78
C ASP A 46 27.45 6.78 -16.26
N VAL A 47 27.62 6.57 -17.56
CA VAL A 47 27.43 5.29 -18.23
C VAL A 47 28.44 4.28 -17.65
N GLY A 48 27.97 3.20 -17.04
CA GLY A 48 28.78 2.00 -16.82
C GLY A 48 28.88 1.45 -15.39
N THR A 49 28.22 2.04 -14.40
CA THR A 49 28.07 1.39 -13.08
C THR A 49 26.60 1.36 -12.69
N GLU A 50 25.88 0.37 -13.19
CA GLU A 50 24.61 -0.01 -12.54
C GLU A 50 24.95 -0.34 -11.08
N PRO A 51 24.52 0.46 -10.10
CA PRO A 51 24.59 -0.01 -8.73
C PRO A 51 23.68 -1.24 -8.69
N LEU A 52 24.20 -2.36 -8.22
CA LEU A 52 23.37 -3.44 -7.73
C LEU A 52 22.23 -2.80 -6.94
N ASN A 53 21.00 -3.00 -7.39
CA ASN A 53 19.81 -2.33 -6.88
C ASN A 53 19.52 -2.91 -5.48
N LEU A 54 20.40 -2.60 -4.52
CA LEU A 54 20.46 -3.16 -3.17
C LEU A 54 19.22 -2.76 -2.38
N ILE A 55 18.68 -1.58 -2.67
CA ILE A 55 17.39 -1.13 -2.14
C ILE A 55 16.26 -2.00 -2.68
N PHE A 56 16.24 -2.32 -3.99
CA PHE A 56 15.25 -3.25 -4.54
C PHE A 56 15.37 -4.64 -3.94
N ASN A 57 16.59 -5.17 -3.80
CA ASN A 57 16.79 -6.47 -3.15
C ASN A 57 16.38 -6.43 -1.67
N ALA A 58 16.70 -5.37 -0.94
CA ALA A 58 16.26 -5.19 0.44
C ALA A 58 14.73 -5.12 0.53
N ILE A 59 14.05 -4.29 -0.27
CA ILE A 59 12.59 -4.21 -0.30
C ILE A 59 11.99 -5.57 -0.69
N ARG A 60 12.54 -6.24 -1.71
CA ARG A 60 12.10 -7.57 -2.15
C ARG A 60 12.28 -8.65 -1.09
N ILE A 61 13.28 -8.52 -0.21
CA ILE A 61 13.51 -9.45 0.90
C ILE A 61 12.62 -9.09 2.10
N PHE A 62 12.55 -7.81 2.47
CA PHE A 62 11.83 -7.36 3.66
C PHE A 62 10.31 -7.38 3.49
N VAL A 63 9.77 -7.00 2.32
CA VAL A 63 8.32 -6.87 2.13
C VAL A 63 7.59 -8.22 2.24
N PRO A 64 8.02 -9.32 1.59
CA PRO A 64 7.38 -10.62 1.79
C PRO A 64 7.48 -11.10 3.24
N ASN A 65 8.63 -10.87 3.90
CA ASN A 65 8.81 -11.24 5.31
C ASN A 65 7.96 -10.40 6.27
N LEU A 66 7.65 -9.14 5.93
CA LEU A 66 6.75 -8.29 6.70
C LEU A 66 5.28 -8.65 6.46
N VAL A 67 4.89 -8.93 5.22
CA VAL A 67 3.50 -9.24 4.85
C VAL A 67 3.08 -10.64 5.35
N MET A 68 3.99 -11.62 5.31
CA MET A 68 3.68 -12.98 5.80
C MET A 68 3.65 -13.06 7.33
N ASN A 69 4.30 -12.13 8.04
CA ASN A 69 4.33 -12.10 9.51
C ASN A 69 3.45 -10.99 10.11
N PHE A 70 2.80 -10.15 9.30
CA PHE A 70 2.04 -9.00 9.80
C PHE A 70 0.98 -8.52 8.79
N PRO A 71 -0.28 -8.33 9.21
CA PRO A 71 -0.76 -8.36 10.59
C PRO A 71 -1.31 -9.74 11.03
N THR A 72 -0.79 -10.30 12.12
CA THR A 72 -1.52 -11.31 12.90
C THR A 72 -2.65 -10.61 13.65
N SER A 73 -3.89 -10.98 13.36
CA SER A 73 -5.05 -10.36 13.98
C SER A 73 -5.46 -11.17 15.21
N HIS A 74 -5.17 -10.68 16.41
CA HIS A 74 -5.65 -11.30 17.64
C HIS A 74 -7.15 -11.05 17.80
N VAL A 75 -7.95 -12.10 17.61
CA VAL A 75 -9.39 -12.06 17.83
C VAL A 75 -9.68 -12.57 19.23
N GLU A 76 -10.06 -11.65 20.13
CA GLU A 76 -10.45 -11.97 21.50
C GLU A 76 -11.82 -11.37 21.81
N SER A 77 -12.54 -11.98 22.75
CA SER A 77 -13.82 -11.48 23.24
C SER A 77 -13.85 -11.50 24.76
N ASN A 78 -14.25 -10.37 25.36
CA ASN A 78 -14.46 -10.23 26.80
C ASN A 78 -15.83 -10.78 27.26
N PHE A 79 -16.70 -11.16 26.32
CA PHE A 79 -18.02 -11.69 26.63
C PHE A 79 -17.95 -13.21 26.78
N LEU A 80 -18.34 -13.73 27.96
CA LEU A 80 -18.29 -15.17 28.28
C LEU A 80 -18.99 -16.03 27.21
N ALA A 81 -20.14 -15.57 26.71
CA ALA A 81 -20.93 -16.31 25.72
C ALA A 81 -20.30 -16.40 24.32
N ALA A 82 -19.36 -15.50 24.01
CA ALA A 82 -18.71 -15.42 22.69
C ALA A 82 -17.22 -15.79 22.75
N ARG A 83 -16.71 -16.18 23.93
CA ARG A 83 -15.28 -16.45 24.15
C ARG A 83 -14.80 -17.62 23.30
N ASP A 84 -15.52 -18.74 23.35
CA ASP A 84 -15.15 -19.96 22.63
C ASP A 84 -15.19 -19.76 21.11
N TYR A 85 -16.13 -18.94 20.61
CA TYR A 85 -16.20 -18.58 19.19
C TYR A 85 -15.05 -17.68 18.75
N ALA A 86 -14.66 -16.71 19.58
CA ALA A 86 -13.51 -15.84 19.31
C ALA A 86 -12.20 -16.65 19.31
N GLU A 87 -12.05 -17.59 20.24
CA GLU A 87 -10.90 -18.49 20.34
C GLU A 87 -10.79 -19.41 19.11
N LEU A 88 -11.90 -20.01 18.68
CA LEU A 88 -11.93 -20.83 17.44
C LEU A 88 -11.60 -20.00 16.19
N LEU A 89 -12.04 -18.74 16.13
CA LEU A 89 -11.72 -17.86 15.01
C LEU A 89 -10.25 -17.42 15.03
N GLY A 90 -9.69 -17.16 16.22
CA GLY A 90 -8.27 -16.87 16.39
C GLY A 90 -7.38 -18.01 15.91
N LEU A 91 -7.70 -19.25 16.31
CA LEU A 91 -6.98 -20.46 15.88
C LEU A 91 -7.03 -20.71 14.36
N ALA A 92 -8.04 -20.18 13.65
CA ALA A 92 -8.16 -20.32 12.20
C ALA A 92 -7.43 -19.21 11.43
N LEU A 93 -7.03 -18.14 12.12
CA LEU A 93 -6.34 -16.96 11.54
C LEU A 93 -4.82 -17.00 11.75
N ASP A 94 -4.34 -17.81 12.70
CA ASP A 94 -2.92 -18.16 12.90
C ASP A 94 -2.44 -19.22 11.90
#